data_AF-A0A1M7NAA3-F1
#
_entry.id   AF-A0A1M7NAA3-F1
#
_cell.length_a   1.000
_cell.length_b   1.000
_cell.length_c   1.000
_cell.angle_alpha   90.00
_cell.angle_beta   90.00
_cell.angle_gamma   90.00
#
_symmetry.space_group_name_H-M   'P 1'
#
loop_
_entity.id
_entity.type
_entity.pdbx_description
1 polymer ?
#
loop_
_entity_poly.entity_id
_entity_poly.type
_entity_poly.pdbx_seq_one_letter_code
_entity_poly.pdbx_strand_id
1 'polypeptide(L)'
;MKVILQKNFFLIGLLLVLSGINSCSTKVTFPVSAVVPAAEPAAKISKNKTGGYDLELNVSKLALPERLSPPKKHYLVWIDTDQGLQKLGELSNNSGIFRNRGNAAFETNTSYRPTVILVTAENDLETSFPGSHVVLKSRPIKIK
;
A
#
# COMPACT_ATOMS: atom_id res chain seq x y z
N MET A 1 1.72 62.14 -2.27
CA MET A 1 2.56 61.10 -2.91
C MET A 1 2.77 59.93 -1.94
N LYS A 2 1.75 59.07 -1.74
CA LYS A 2 1.85 57.93 -0.81
C LYS A 2 0.68 56.92 -0.95
N VAL A 3 0.30 56.55 -2.17
CA VAL A 3 -0.75 55.51 -2.36
C VAL A 3 -0.45 54.54 -3.51
N ILE A 4 0.49 54.84 -4.40
CA ILE A 4 0.74 53.99 -5.59
C ILE A 4 1.63 52.78 -5.27
N LEU A 5 2.38 52.80 -4.16
CA LEU A 5 3.35 51.72 -3.84
C LEU A 5 2.75 50.49 -3.12
N GLN A 6 1.58 50.61 -2.47
CA GLN A 6 0.99 49.50 -1.70
C GLN A 6 0.16 48.53 -2.55
N LYS A 7 -0.35 49.00 -3.71
CA LYS A 7 -1.26 48.20 -4.54
C LYS A 7 -0.53 47.14 -5.39
N ASN A 8 0.77 47.34 -5.63
CA ASN A 8 1.61 46.37 -6.36
C ASN A 8 2.20 45.27 -5.47
N PHE A 9 2.23 45.44 -4.14
CA PHE A 9 2.71 44.40 -3.23
C PHE A 9 1.66 43.30 -3.01
N PHE A 10 0.37 43.65 -3.12
CA PHE A 10 -0.73 42.70 -2.94
C PHE A 10 -0.90 41.73 -4.12
N LEU A 11 -0.42 42.09 -5.31
CA LEU A 11 -0.50 41.25 -6.52
C LEU A 11 0.64 40.21 -6.63
N ILE A 12 1.73 40.38 -5.88
CA ILE A 12 2.88 39.46 -5.89
C ILE A 12 2.71 38.32 -4.87
N GLY A 13 1.92 38.53 -3.82
CA GLY A 13 1.67 37.51 -2.78
C GLY A 13 0.78 36.34 -3.21
N LEU A 14 -0.04 36.50 -4.27
CA LEU A 14 -1.00 35.48 -4.71
C LEU A 14 -0.39 34.41 -5.63
N LEU A 15 0.82 34.64 -6.17
CA LEU A 15 1.43 33.76 -7.17
C LEU A 15 2.36 32.67 -6.59
N LEU A 16 2.65 32.70 -5.29
CA LEU A 16 3.61 31.79 -4.62
C LEU A 16 2.99 30.51 -4.03
N VAL A 17 1.69 30.27 -4.22
CA VAL A 17 0.97 29.13 -3.59
C VAL A 17 0.94 27.86 -4.48
N LEU A 18 1.58 27.89 -5.65
CA LEU A 18 1.56 26.77 -6.62
C LEU A 18 2.85 25.93 -6.67
N SER A 19 3.64 25.92 -5.59
CA SER A 19 4.70 24.91 -5.44
C SER A 19 4.05 23.54 -5.20
N GLY A 20 3.60 22.91 -6.29
CA GLY A 20 3.02 21.59 -6.31
C GLY A 20 3.93 20.60 -5.60
N ILE A 21 3.39 19.96 -4.57
CA ILE A 21 3.99 18.77 -3.97
C ILE A 21 3.96 17.65 -5.01
N ASN A 22 5.05 17.53 -5.78
CA ASN A 22 5.32 16.37 -6.62
C ASN A 22 5.62 15.17 -5.70
N SER A 23 4.58 14.62 -5.07
CA SER A 23 4.68 13.32 -4.40
C SER A 23 4.80 12.28 -5.51
N CYS A 24 6.05 12.00 -5.90
CA CYS A 24 6.34 10.91 -6.83
C CYS A 24 6.04 9.60 -6.09
N SER A 25 5.09 8.86 -6.63
CA SER A 25 4.71 7.59 -6.07
C SER A 25 4.85 6.47 -7.08
N THR A 26 5.38 5.35 -6.59
CA THR A 26 5.64 4.16 -7.38
C THR A 26 4.44 3.23 -7.30
N LYS A 27 3.74 3.06 -8.42
CA LYS A 27 2.69 2.04 -8.56
C LYS A 27 3.34 0.66 -8.63
N VAL A 28 2.77 -0.30 -7.91
CA VAL A 28 3.24 -1.68 -7.87
C VAL A 28 2.40 -2.53 -8.81
N THR A 29 3.04 -3.39 -9.59
CA THR A 29 2.35 -4.29 -10.51
C THR A 29 2.31 -5.70 -9.95
N PHE A 30 1.15 -6.34 -10.02
CA PHE A 30 0.96 -7.74 -9.65
C PHE A 30 0.62 -8.56 -10.91
N PRO A 31 1.22 -9.75 -11.09
CA PRO A 31 0.67 -10.77 -11.97
C PRO A 31 -0.67 -11.30 -11.42
N VAL A 32 -1.44 -11.96 -12.28
CA VAL A 32 -2.69 -12.65 -11.88
C VAL A 32 -2.37 -13.73 -10.86
N SER A 33 -3.14 -13.78 -9.78
CA SER A 33 -3.01 -14.82 -8.76
C SER A 33 -3.55 -16.15 -9.25
N ALA A 34 -2.83 -17.24 -9.01
CA ALA A 34 -3.35 -18.59 -9.22
C ALA A 34 -4.38 -19.01 -8.14
N VAL A 35 -4.30 -18.41 -6.95
CA VAL A 35 -5.17 -18.74 -5.80
C VAL A 35 -6.45 -17.91 -5.83
N VAL A 36 -6.36 -16.64 -6.20
CA VAL A 36 -7.49 -15.70 -6.31
C VAL A 36 -7.49 -14.95 -7.64
N PRO A 37 -7.77 -15.60 -8.78
CA PRO A 37 -7.62 -14.99 -10.11
C PRO A 37 -8.46 -13.73 -10.35
N ALA A 38 -9.58 -13.59 -9.64
CA ALA A 38 -10.46 -12.43 -9.73
C ALA A 38 -9.98 -11.22 -8.93
N ALA A 39 -8.99 -11.38 -8.05
CA ALA A 39 -8.51 -10.31 -7.19
C ALA A 39 -7.78 -9.23 -8.01
N GLU A 40 -8.06 -7.98 -7.68
CA GLU A 40 -7.54 -6.80 -8.35
C GLU A 40 -6.74 -5.96 -7.34
N PRO A 41 -5.44 -6.27 -7.16
CA PRO A 41 -4.59 -5.51 -6.26
C PRO A 41 -4.11 -4.20 -6.88
N ALA A 42 -4.19 -3.13 -6.10
CA ALA A 42 -3.63 -1.84 -6.40
C ALA A 42 -2.76 -1.41 -5.21
N ALA A 43 -1.44 -1.35 -5.41
CA ALA A 43 -0.54 -0.86 -4.38
C ALA A 43 0.32 0.30 -4.86
N LYS A 44 0.64 1.15 -3.90
CA LYS A 44 1.34 2.41 -4.11
C LYS A 44 2.38 2.59 -3.00
N ILE A 45 3.61 2.93 -3.39
CA ILE A 45 4.71 3.20 -2.46
C ILE A 45 5.23 4.61 -2.69
N SER A 46 5.31 5.40 -1.63
CA SER A 46 5.81 6.78 -1.68
C SER A 46 6.90 6.98 -0.64
N LYS A 47 7.93 7.77 -0.95
CA LYS A 47 8.91 8.19 0.07
C LYS A 47 8.27 9.25 0.96
N ASN A 48 8.43 9.11 2.26
CA ASN A 48 7.95 10.10 3.21
C ASN A 48 9.05 11.09 3.61
N LYS A 49 8.67 12.11 4.37
CA LYS A 49 9.55 13.21 4.77
C LYS A 49 10.66 12.78 5.74
N THR A 50 10.50 11.65 6.42
CA THR A 50 11.47 11.12 7.39
C THR A 50 12.45 10.12 6.77
N GLY A 51 12.36 9.88 5.46
CA GLY A 51 13.26 8.97 4.73
C GLY A 51 12.77 7.52 4.67
N GLY A 52 11.62 7.22 5.27
CA GLY A 52 10.93 5.93 5.12
C GLY A 52 10.00 5.88 3.91
N TYR A 53 9.16 4.85 3.89
CA TYR A 53 8.24 4.53 2.81
C TYR A 53 6.83 4.33 3.34
N ASP A 54 5.88 5.05 2.73
CA ASP A 54 4.46 4.86 2.96
C ASP A 54 3.96 3.84 1.93
N LEU A 55 3.34 2.76 2.41
CA LEU A 55 2.81 1.67 1.60
C LEU A 55 1.30 1.61 1.77
N GLU A 56 0.59 1.72 0.65
CA GLU A 56 -0.85 1.54 0.55
C GLU A 56 -1.13 0.34 -0.37
N LEU A 57 -1.96 -0.59 0.09
CA LEU A 57 -2.41 -1.77 -0.66
C LEU A 57 -3.93 -1.88 -0.53
N ASN A 58 -4.62 -1.73 -1.66
CA ASN A 58 -6.04 -2.00 -1.78
C ASN A 58 -6.22 -3.23 -2.67
N VAL A 59 -7.14 -4.13 -2.32
CA VAL A 59 -7.46 -5.31 -3.13
C VAL A 59 -8.96 -5.43 -3.27
N SER A 60 -9.47 -5.30 -4.50
CA SER A 60 -10.88 -5.58 -4.82
C SER A 60 -11.07 -7.01 -5.31
N LYS A 61 -12.30 -7.51 -5.19
CA LYS A 61 -12.70 -8.88 -5.59
C LYS A 61 -11.84 -9.99 -4.95
N LEU A 62 -11.31 -9.73 -3.76
CA LEU A 62 -10.53 -10.69 -2.99
C LEU A 62 -11.46 -11.73 -2.35
N ALA A 63 -11.19 -13.02 -2.54
CA ALA A 63 -11.91 -14.07 -1.84
C ALA A 63 -11.68 -13.95 -0.32
N LEU A 64 -12.68 -14.26 0.50
CA LEU A 64 -12.49 -14.34 1.96
C LEU A 64 -11.52 -15.50 2.29
N PRO A 65 -10.63 -15.37 3.30
CA PRO A 65 -9.68 -16.42 3.68
C PRO A 65 -10.34 -17.79 3.94
N GLU A 66 -11.54 -17.79 4.51
CA GLU A 66 -12.29 -19.00 4.86
C GLU A 66 -12.87 -19.71 3.63
N ARG A 67 -12.88 -19.04 2.47
CA ARG A 67 -13.33 -19.59 1.19
C ARG A 67 -12.19 -20.17 0.34
N LEU A 68 -10.95 -20.07 0.81
CA LEU A 68 -9.81 -20.69 0.15
C LEU A 68 -9.80 -22.20 0.35
N SER A 69 -8.97 -22.89 -0.44
CA SER A 69 -8.73 -24.33 -0.29
C SER A 69 -7.21 -24.59 -0.18
N PRO A 70 -6.70 -25.00 0.99
CA PRO A 70 -7.42 -25.14 2.26
C PRO A 70 -7.89 -23.78 2.82
N PRO A 71 -8.95 -23.76 3.64
CA PRO A 71 -9.43 -22.52 4.27
C PRO A 71 -8.39 -21.97 5.26
N LYS A 72 -8.34 -20.64 5.37
CA LYS A 72 -7.45 -19.87 6.24
C LYS A 72 -8.25 -18.83 7.02
N LYS A 73 -7.58 -18.09 7.91
CA LYS A 73 -8.23 -17.08 8.77
C LYS A 73 -7.83 -15.65 8.42
N HIS A 74 -6.57 -15.43 8.05
CA HIS A 74 -6.01 -14.10 7.91
C HIS A 74 -5.27 -13.96 6.61
N TYR A 75 -5.23 -12.73 6.09
CA TYR A 75 -4.26 -12.35 5.07
C TYR A 75 -3.17 -11.52 5.71
N LEU A 76 -1.90 -11.90 5.55
CA LEU A 76 -0.76 -11.14 6.07
C LEU A 76 0.02 -10.51 4.93
N VAL A 77 0.36 -9.23 5.08
CA VAL A 77 1.19 -8.46 4.16
C VAL A 77 2.64 -8.54 4.61
N TRP A 78 3.51 -8.82 3.65
CA TRP A 78 4.95 -8.87 3.81
C TRP A 78 5.62 -8.04 2.72
N ILE A 79 6.84 -7.60 3.00
CA ILE A 79 7.73 -7.04 1.99
C ILE A 79 9.05 -7.79 1.98
N ASP A 80 9.55 -8.02 0.77
CA ASP A 80 10.95 -8.34 0.57
C ASP A 80 11.76 -7.05 0.54
N THR A 81 12.97 -7.10 1.08
CA THR A 81 13.86 -5.94 1.23
C THR A 81 15.30 -6.41 1.05
N ASP A 82 16.24 -5.47 0.91
CA ASP A 82 17.66 -5.82 0.82
C ASP A 82 18.20 -6.48 2.12
N GLN A 83 17.46 -6.38 3.22
CA GLN A 83 17.78 -6.97 4.52
C GLN A 83 16.95 -8.25 4.81
N GLY A 84 16.19 -8.72 3.82
CA GLY A 84 15.32 -9.90 3.92
C GLY A 84 13.85 -9.54 4.11
N LEU A 85 13.05 -10.59 4.35
CA LEU A 85 11.60 -10.50 4.40
C LEU A 85 11.11 -9.92 5.74
N GLN A 86 10.17 -8.97 5.67
CA GLN A 86 9.59 -8.32 6.84
C GLN A 86 8.06 -8.45 6.83
N LYS A 87 7.47 -8.83 7.98
CA LYS A 87 6.02 -8.81 8.20
C LYS A 87 5.57 -7.37 8.42
N LEU A 88 4.54 -6.92 7.71
CA LEU A 88 3.98 -5.58 7.89
C LEU A 88 2.67 -5.59 8.69
N GLY A 89 1.86 -6.64 8.59
CA GLY A 89 0.62 -6.76 9.36
C GLY A 89 -0.49 -7.49 8.61
N GLU A 90 -1.71 -7.45 9.16
CA GLU A 90 -2.88 -8.06 8.56
C GLU A 90 -3.50 -7.16 7.48
N LEU A 91 -3.76 -7.73 6.30
CA LEU A 91 -4.59 -7.11 5.28
C LEU A 91 -6.04 -7.17 5.76
N SER A 92 -6.48 -6.08 6.38
CA SER A 92 -7.82 -6.00 6.94
C SER A 92 -8.86 -6.10 5.82
N ASN A 93 -9.59 -7.21 5.82
CA ASN A 93 -10.85 -7.28 5.13
C ASN A 93 -11.84 -6.52 6.02
N ASN A 94 -12.62 -5.62 5.44
CA ASN A 94 -13.69 -5.00 6.20
C ASN A 94 -14.69 -6.14 6.60
N SER A 95 -14.56 -6.71 7.81
CA SER A 95 -15.24 -7.87 8.43
C SER A 95 -16.37 -7.58 9.47
N GLY A 96 -17.55 -7.11 9.07
CA GLY A 96 -18.56 -6.52 9.96
C GLY A 96 -19.82 -6.15 9.20
N ILE A 97 -20.89 -5.81 9.91
CA ILE A 97 -22.28 -6.00 9.47
C ILE A 97 -22.64 -5.19 8.19
N PHE A 98 -21.95 -4.07 7.94
CA PHE A 98 -22.17 -3.18 6.79
C PHE A 98 -21.03 -3.18 5.76
N ARG A 99 -20.38 -4.32 5.52
CA ARG A 99 -19.11 -4.32 4.78
C ARG A 99 -19.15 -4.91 3.37
N ASN A 100 -18.29 -4.32 2.54
CA ASN A 100 -18.17 -4.54 1.11
C ASN A 100 -17.40 -5.86 0.88
N ARG A 101 -18.14 -6.97 0.82
CA ARG A 101 -17.57 -8.33 0.68
C ARG A 101 -16.62 -8.38 -0.52
N GLY A 102 -15.34 -8.63 -0.25
CA GLY A 102 -14.30 -8.78 -1.26
C GLY A 102 -13.40 -7.56 -1.47
N ASN A 103 -13.53 -6.50 -0.68
CA ASN A 103 -12.59 -5.39 -0.68
C ASN A 103 -11.78 -5.36 0.63
N ALA A 104 -10.46 -5.33 0.50
CA ALA A 104 -9.52 -5.24 1.61
C ALA A 104 -8.56 -4.06 1.42
N ALA A 105 -8.12 -3.46 2.54
CA ALA A 105 -7.20 -2.33 2.55
C ALA A 105 -6.14 -2.49 3.63
N PHE A 106 -4.95 -2.00 3.33
CA PHE A 106 -3.79 -2.02 4.22
C PHE A 106 -2.93 -0.77 3.98
N GLU A 107 -2.59 -0.08 5.06
CA GLU A 107 -1.74 1.10 5.06
C GLU A 107 -0.71 0.98 6.17
N THR A 108 0.54 1.29 5.86
CA THR A 108 1.62 1.30 6.86
C THR A 108 2.78 2.17 6.42
N ASN A 109 3.66 2.50 7.37
CA ASN A 109 4.92 3.17 7.13
C ASN A 109 6.07 2.25 7.56
N THR A 110 7.09 2.13 6.72
CA THR A 110 8.27 1.29 6.99
C THR A 110 9.56 2.05 6.70
N SER A 111 10.60 1.79 7.49
CA SER A 111 11.95 2.28 7.19
C SER A 111 12.69 1.39 6.19
N TYR A 112 12.20 0.16 5.96
CA TYR A 112 12.80 -0.78 5.04
C TYR A 112 12.36 -0.49 3.60
N ARG A 113 13.31 -0.50 2.67
CA ARG A 113 13.02 -0.29 1.25
C ARG A 113 12.39 -1.56 0.64
N PRO A 114 11.11 -1.51 0.21
CA PRO A 114 10.47 -2.69 -0.37
C PRO A 114 10.96 -2.96 -1.80
N THR A 115 11.32 -4.21 -2.07
CA THR A 115 11.68 -4.72 -3.40
C THR A 115 10.57 -5.59 -3.98
N VAL A 116 9.76 -6.25 -3.15
CA VAL A 116 8.57 -7.04 -3.52
C VAL A 116 7.51 -6.90 -2.42
N ILE A 117 6.23 -6.89 -2.78
CA ILE A 117 5.11 -7.07 -1.84
C ILE A 117 4.57 -8.50 -1.98
N LEU A 118 4.34 -9.15 -0.86
CA LEU A 118 3.78 -10.50 -0.76
C LEU A 118 2.56 -10.49 0.16
N VAL A 119 1.50 -11.21 -0.21
CA VAL A 119 0.35 -11.47 0.66
C VAL A 119 0.18 -12.98 0.79
N THR A 120 0.12 -13.47 2.02
CA THR A 120 -0.12 -14.89 2.32
C THR A 120 -1.42 -15.09 3.07
N ALA A 121 -2.01 -16.29 2.94
CA ALA A 121 -3.16 -16.70 3.73
C ALA A 121 -2.72 -17.58 4.90
N GLU A 122 -2.96 -17.11 6.13
CA GLU A 122 -2.43 -17.69 7.36
C GLU A 122 -3.52 -18.07 8.35
N ASN A 123 -3.17 -18.93 9.30
CA ASN A 123 -4.04 -19.32 10.41
C ASN A 123 -3.76 -18.52 11.70
N ASP A 124 -2.59 -17.89 11.79
CA ASP A 124 -2.11 -17.17 12.96
C ASP A 124 -1.51 -15.82 12.53
N LEU A 125 -1.84 -14.75 13.25
CA LEU A 125 -1.30 -13.40 13.04
C LEU A 125 0.16 -13.29 13.48
N GLU A 126 0.58 -14.12 14.44
CA GLU A 126 1.90 -14.06 15.07
C GLU A 126 2.97 -14.89 14.36
N THR A 127 2.66 -15.44 13.19
CA THR A 127 3.67 -16.16 12.40
C THR A 127 4.89 -15.29 12.10
N SER A 128 6.08 -15.85 12.28
CA SER A 128 7.36 -15.16 12.08
C SER A 128 7.84 -15.23 10.62
N PHE A 129 7.30 -16.18 9.85
CA PHE A 129 7.63 -16.39 8.44
C PHE A 129 6.36 -16.63 7.62
N PRO A 130 6.35 -16.28 6.33
CA PRO A 130 5.22 -16.57 5.45
C PRO A 130 5.07 -18.08 5.30
N GLY A 131 3.83 -18.54 5.40
CA GLY A 131 3.45 -19.88 5.01
C GLY A 131 3.55 -20.09 3.49
N SER A 132 3.33 -21.33 3.06
CA SER A 132 3.39 -21.70 1.64
C SER A 132 2.21 -21.17 0.81
N HIS A 133 1.14 -20.68 1.45
CA HIS A 133 -0.09 -20.27 0.78
C HIS A 133 -0.02 -18.80 0.34
N VAL A 134 0.82 -18.53 -0.68
CA VAL A 134 1.00 -17.20 -1.27
C VAL A 134 -0.20 -16.85 -2.15
N VAL A 135 -0.85 -15.73 -1.84
CA VAL A 135 -2.08 -15.26 -2.47
C VAL A 135 -1.77 -14.21 -3.52
N LEU A 136 -0.92 -13.23 -3.19
CA LEU A 136 -0.47 -12.18 -4.10
C LEU A 136 1.04 -12.03 -3.98
N LYS A 137 1.72 -11.81 -5.09
CA LYS A 137 3.14 -11.48 -5.12
C LYS A 137 3.39 -10.46 -6.21
N SER A 138 3.94 -9.30 -5.89
CA SER A 138 4.22 -8.29 -6.90
C SER A 138 5.37 -8.69 -7.82
N ARG A 139 5.49 -7.99 -8.95
CA ARG A 139 6.75 -7.90 -9.68
C ARG A 139 7.78 -7.12 -8.84
N PRO A 140 9.08 -7.26 -9.15
CA PRO A 140 10.12 -6.43 -8.53
C PRO A 140 9.82 -4.93 -8.66
N ILE A 141 9.94 -4.22 -7.56
CA ILE A 141 9.59 -2.81 -7.42
C ILE A 141 10.85 -1.96 -7.63
N LYS A 142 10.73 -0.94 -8.48
CA LYS A 142 11.76 0.09 -8.65
C LYS A 142 11.20 1.43 -8.16
N ILE A 143 11.47 1.75 -6.90
CA ILE A 143 11.03 3.01 -6.30
C ILE A 143 11.84 4.15 -6.93
N LYS A 144 11.12 5.12 -7.51
CA LYS A 144 11.69 6.32 -8.12
C LYS A 144 12.05 7.39 -7.09
#